data_AF-A0A432F4Y4-F1
#
_entry.id   AF-A0A432F4Y4-F1
#
_cell.length_a   1.000
_cell.length_b   1.000
_cell.length_c   1.000
_cell.angle_alpha   90.00
_cell.angle_beta   90.00
_cell.angle_gamma   90.00
#
_symmetry.space_group_name_H-M   'P 1'
#
loop_
_entity.id
_entity.type
_entity.pdbx_description
1 polymer ?
#
loop_
_entity_poly.entity_id
_entity_poly.type
_entity_poly.pdbx_seq_one_letter_code
_entity_poly.pdbx_strand_id
1 'polypeptide(L)' 'MGLEKGPRVAHVAWGVDGIDQVFEGLKSKGNKLRGESPSNSPFGYKTLNIETNSSHAVLFQLAEGEES' A
#
# COMPACT_ATOMS: atom_id res chain seq x y z
N MET A 1 16.32 -25.01 -18.37
CA MET A 1 16.91 -24.29 -17.24
C MET A 1 15.82 -23.43 -16.62
N GLY A 2 15.27 -23.85 -15.49
CA GLY A 2 14.36 -23.00 -14.72
C GLY A 2 15.17 -21.87 -14.10
N LEU A 3 14.78 -20.63 -14.36
CA LEU A 3 15.23 -19.52 -13.53
C LEU A 3 14.54 -19.69 -12.18
N GLU A 4 15.19 -20.36 -11.24
CA GLU A 4 14.77 -20.28 -9.84
C GLU A 4 15.00 -18.83 -9.39
N LYS A 5 13.94 -18.04 -9.46
CA LYS A 5 13.96 -16.66 -9.00
C LYS A 5 14.03 -16.71 -7.48
N GLY A 6 15.24 -16.54 -6.93
CA GLY A 6 15.45 -16.38 -5.49
C GLY A 6 14.69 -15.19 -4.90
N PRO A 7 14.79 -14.94 -3.59
CA PRO A 7 14.05 -13.89 -2.89
C PRO A 7 14.12 -12.53 -3.61
N ARG A 8 12.99 -11.85 -3.73
CA ARG A 8 12.88 -10.52 -4.36
C ARG A 8 12.13 -9.57 -3.43
N VAL A 9 12.35 -8.28 -3.63
CA VAL A 9 11.53 -7.23 -3.00
C VAL A 9 10.11 -7.32 -3.56
N ALA A 10 9.12 -7.46 -2.68
CA ALA A 10 7.71 -7.55 -3.06
C ALA A 10 7.03 -6.18 -3.15
N HIS A 11 7.27 -5.30 -2.17
CA HIS A 11 6.72 -3.95 -2.11
C HIS A 11 7.55 -3.09 -1.14
N VAL A 12 7.31 -1.77 -1.15
CA VAL A 12 7.82 -0.82 -0.15
C VAL A 12 6.64 -0.32 0.67
N ALA A 13 6.78 -0.34 1.99
CA ALA A 13 5.77 0.15 2.92
C ALA A 13 6.23 1.45 3.60
N TRP A 14 5.34 2.44 3.69
CA TRP A 14 5.56 3.66 4.48
C TRP A 14 4.53 3.79 5.60
N GLY A 15 5.03 4.10 6.80
CA GLY A 15 4.18 4.54 7.91
C GLY A 15 3.58 5.91 7.61
N VAL A 16 2.30 6.07 7.91
CA VAL A 16 1.57 7.34 7.75
C VAL A 16 0.70 7.62 8.97
N ASP A 17 0.46 8.91 9.22
CA ASP A 17 -0.55 9.38 10.17
C ASP A 17 -1.80 9.84 9.39
N GLY A 18 -2.97 9.42 9.86
CA GLY A 18 -4.27 9.67 9.25
C GLY A 18 -4.46 8.95 7.91
N ILE A 19 -4.47 7.60 7.89
CA ILE A 19 -4.54 6.85 6.63
C ILE A 19 -5.84 7.11 5.84
N ASP A 20 -6.94 7.41 6.53
CA ASP A 20 -8.22 7.74 5.90
C ASP A 20 -8.15 9.11 5.19
N GLN A 21 -7.49 10.10 5.80
CA GLN A 21 -7.25 11.41 5.19
C GLN A 21 -6.28 11.29 4.00
N VAL A 22 -5.25 10.45 4.14
CA VAL A 22 -4.30 10.15 3.06
C VAL A 22 -5.00 9.48 1.88
N PHE A 23 -5.92 8.54 2.13
CA PHE A 23 -6.72 7.89 1.09
C PHE A 23 -7.49 8.91 0.24
N GLU A 24 -8.28 9.78 0.88
CA GLU A 24 -9.05 10.81 0.18
C GLU A 24 -8.13 11.82 -0.54
N GLY A 25 -7.00 12.17 0.08
CA GLY A 25 -6.00 13.05 -0.51
C GLY A 25 -5.34 12.46 -1.76
N LEU A 26 -5.07 11.15 -1.78
CA LEU A 26 -4.51 10.47 -2.95
C LEU A 26 -5.54 10.28 -4.06
N LYS A 27 -6.78 9.90 -3.71
CA LYS A 27 -7.89 9.73 -4.64
C LYS A 27 -8.23 11.04 -5.35
N SER A 28 -8.32 12.15 -4.61
CA SER A 28 -8.56 13.49 -5.18
C SER A 28 -7.44 13.98 -6.11
N LYS A 29 -6.21 13.48 -5.94
CA LYS A 29 -5.07 13.75 -6.84
C LYS A 29 -5.01 12.83 -8.06
N GLY A 30 -6.01 11.95 -8.25
CA GLY A 30 -6.10 11.06 -9.41
C GLY A 30 -5.31 9.75 -9.28
N ASN A 31 -4.80 9.41 -8.09
CA ASN A 31 -4.16 8.11 -7.88
C ASN A 31 -5.19 6.99 -7.93
N LYS A 32 -4.83 5.88 -8.56
CA LYS A 32 -5.61 4.65 -8.49
C LYS A 32 -5.16 3.86 -7.26
N LEU A 33 -6.11 3.55 -6.41
CA LEU A 33 -5.90 2.86 -5.14
C LEU A 33 -6.63 1.52 -5.20
N ARG A 34 -6.12 0.53 -4.47
CA ARG A 34 -6.79 -0.77 -4.36
C ARG A 34 -7.91 -0.68 -3.34
N GLY A 35 -9.13 -1.00 -3.77
CA GLY A 35 -10.33 -0.97 -2.92
C GLY A 35 -10.95 0.43 -2.81
N GLU A 36 -12.07 0.51 -2.08
CA GLU A 36 -12.84 1.75 -1.90
C GLU A 36 -12.52 2.49 -0.58
N SER A 37 -11.70 1.90 0.29
CA SER A 37 -11.21 2.48 1.54
C SER A 37 -9.95 1.74 2.03
N PRO A 38 -9.19 2.30 3.00
CA PRO A 38 -8.17 1.54 3.71
C PRO A 38 -8.75 0.25 4.32
N SER A 39 -7.93 -0.79 4.36
CA SER A 39 -8.28 -2.12 4.86
C SER A 39 -7.63 -2.40 6.21
N ASN A 40 -8.35 -3.04 7.12
CA ASN A 40 -7.79 -3.48 8.40
C ASN A 40 -6.99 -4.79 8.20
N SER A 41 -5.76 -4.78 8.69
CA SER A 41 -4.90 -5.96 8.80
C SER A 41 -5.42 -6.91 9.89
N PRO A 42 -5.19 -8.24 9.76
CA PRO A 42 -5.38 -9.18 10.86
C PRO A 42 -4.63 -8.82 12.14
N PHE A 43 -3.57 -8.01 12.03
CA PHE A 43 -2.71 -7.58 13.16
C PHE A 43 -3.08 -6.19 13.70
N GLY A 44 -4.27 -5.67 13.38
CA GLY A 44 -4.80 -4.45 14.01
C GLY A 44 -4.40 -3.12 13.37
N TYR A 45 -3.41 -3.08 12.46
CA TYR A 45 -3.05 -1.88 11.72
C TYR A 45 -3.88 -1.71 10.44
N LYS A 46 -4.04 -0.47 9.97
CA LYS A 46 -4.70 -0.15 8.69
C LYS A 46 -3.69 -0.14 7.55
N THR A 47 -4.14 -0.50 6.35
CA THR A 47 -3.33 -0.49 5.14
C THR A 47 -4.06 0.11 3.95
N LEU A 48 -3.28 0.72 3.05
CA LEU A 48 -3.74 1.21 1.76
C LEU A 48 -2.69 0.87 0.69
N ASN A 49 -3.12 0.32 -0.44
CA ASN A 49 -2.22 0.02 -1.55
C ASN A 49 -2.48 0.95 -2.74
N ILE A 50 -1.39 1.44 -3.35
CA ILE A 50 -1.43 2.21 -4.59
C ILE A 50 -1.27 1.24 -5.76
N GLU A 51 -2.17 1.35 -6.75
CA GLU A 51 -2.08 0.53 -7.95
C GLU A 51 -0.81 0.89 -8.75
N THR A 52 -0.13 -0.11 -9.29
CA THR A 52 1.20 0.04 -9.90
C THR A 52 1.23 0.98 -11.12
N ASN A 53 0.07 1.20 -11.73
CA ASN A 53 -0.13 2.17 -12.82
C ASN A 53 -0.04 3.64 -12.35
N SER A 54 -0.16 3.90 -11.05
CA SER A 54 -0.07 5.23 -10.43
C SER A 54 1.26 5.43 -9.70
N SER A 55 2.14 4.43 -9.72
CA SER A 55 3.38 4.41 -8.93
C SER A 55 4.60 3.92 -9.72
N HIS A 56 4.61 4.14 -11.04
CA HIS A 56 5.73 3.77 -11.92
C HIS A 56 6.17 2.31 -11.76
N ALA A 57 5.20 1.39 -11.69
CA ALA A 57 5.38 -0.04 -11.52
C ALA A 57 5.91 -0.51 -10.14
N VAL A 58 6.04 0.39 -9.16
CA VAL A 58 6.42 0.02 -7.79
C VAL A 58 5.17 -0.27 -6.96
N LEU A 59 5.12 -1.41 -6.26
CA LEU A 59 4.04 -1.67 -5.33
C LEU A 59 4.29 -0.91 -4.03
N PHE A 60 3.46 0.08 -3.75
CA PHE A 60 3.52 0.88 -2.52
C PHE A 60 2.35 0.56 -1.60
N GLN A 61 2.68 0.29 -0.35
CA GLN A 61 1.71 0.16 0.74
C GLN A 61 1.91 1.30 1.74
N LEU A 62 0.83 1.93 2.16
CA LEU A 62 0.80 2.82 3.31
C LEU A 62 0.21 2.05 4.48
N ALA A 63 0.77 2.23 5.66
CA ALA A 63 0.29 1.58 6.88
C ALA A 63 0.18 2.59 8.03
N GLU A 64 -0.85 2.43 8.86
CA GLU A 64 -1.06 3.22 10.06
C GLU A 64 -1.46 2.31 11.22
N GLY A 65 -0.89 2.55 12.39
CA GLY A 65 -1.07 1.74 13.59
C GLY A 65 0.17 0.91 13.91
N GLU A 66 0.27 0.49 15.17
CA GLU A 66 1.36 -0.36 15.63
C GLU A 66 1.04 -1.84 15.35
N GLU A 67 2.07 -2.60 15.03
CA GLU A 67 2.02 -4.06 15.09
C GLU A 67 1.89 -4.42 16.58
N SER A 68 0.71 -4.86 17.01
CA SER A 68 0.43 -5.26 18.40
C SER A 68 0.87 -6.68 18.70
#